data_AF-A0A141SD24-F1
#
_entry.id   AF-A0A141SD24-F1
#
_cell.length_a   1.000
_cell.length_b   1.000
_cell.length_c   1.000
_cell.angle_alpha   90.00
_cell.angle_beta   90.00
_cell.angle_gamma   90.00
#
_symmetry.space_group_name_H-M   'P 1'
#
loop_
_entity.id
_entity.type
_entity.pdbx_description
1 polymer ?
#
loop_
_entity_poly.entity_id
_entity_poly.type
_entity_poly.pdbx_seq_one_letter_code
_entity_poly.pdbx_strand_id
1 'polypeptide(L)' 'MDKNLIKYLSTIPVVGTIWLIFTAGLIIEINRFFPDVLYFYL' A
#
# COMPACT_ATOMS: atom_id res chain seq x y z
N MET A 1 20.43 -2.48 -14.47
CA MET A 1 19.71 -2.91 -13.25
C MET A 1 20.17 -4.31 -12.92
N ASP A 2 20.75 -4.52 -11.73
CA ASP A 2 21.31 -5.82 -11.35
C ASP A 2 20.22 -6.89 -11.26
N LYS A 3 20.37 -7.97 -12.03
CA LYS A 3 19.36 -9.06 -12.10
C LYS A 3 19.11 -9.71 -10.74
N ASN A 4 20.12 -9.75 -9.87
CA ASN A 4 20.01 -10.28 -8.51
C ASN A 4 19.16 -9.39 -7.60
N LEU A 5 19.28 -8.08 -7.74
CA LEU A 5 18.47 -7.11 -6.98
C LEU A 5 17.00 -7.23 -7.35
N ILE A 6 16.70 -7.33 -8.66
CA ILE A 6 15.32 -7.51 -9.14
C ILE A 6 14.74 -8.81 -8.58
N LYS A 7 15.51 -9.91 -8.61
CA LYS A 7 15.07 -11.21 -8.11
C LYS A 7 14.75 -11.18 -6.61
N TYR A 8 15.52 -10.42 -5.82
CA TYR A 8 15.25 -10.19 -4.40
C TYR A 8 13.97 -9.37 -4.19
N LEU A 9 13.80 -8.27 -4.94
CA LEU A 9 12.62 -7.42 -4.86
C LEU A 9 11.33 -8.13 -5.30
N SER A 10 11.42 -9.11 -6.20
CA SER A 10 10.29 -9.93 -6.66
C SER A 10 9.94 -11.11 -5.73
N THR A 11 10.57 -11.24 -4.55
CA THR A 11 10.19 -12.28 -3.59
C THR A 11 8.83 -11.97 -2.95
N ILE A 12 8.04 -13.01 -2.67
CA ILE A 12 6.70 -12.91 -2.05
C ILE A 12 6.66 -11.96 -0.85
N PRO A 13 7.56 -12.08 0.17
CA PRO A 13 7.51 -11.19 1.33
C PRO A 13 7.83 -9.73 0.98
N VAL A 14 8.76 -9.47 0.05
CA VAL A 14 9.19 -8.11 -0.30
C VAL A 14 8.10 -7.41 -1.12
N VAL A 15 7.56 -8.06 -2.15
CA VAL A 15 6.45 -7.54 -2.94
C VAL A 15 5.22 -7.32 -2.04
N GLY A 16 4.91 -8.29 -1.17
CA GLY A 16 3.79 -8.18 -0.24
C GLY A 16 3.93 -6.98 0.71
N THR A 17 5.13 -6.74 1.23
CA THR A 17 5.40 -5.57 2.09
C THR A 17 5.23 -4.25 1.32
N ILE A 18 5.77 -4.15 0.10
CA ILE A 18 5.62 -2.95 -0.75
C ILE A 18 4.14 -2.68 -1.04
N TRP A 19 3.39 -3.72 -1.38
CA TRP A 19 1.96 -3.60 -1.65
C TRP A 19 1.16 -3.15 -0.42
N LEU A 20 1.41 -3.78 0.73
CA LEU A 20 0.71 -3.45 1.98
C LEU A 20 1.06 -2.03 2.47
N ILE A 21 2.31 -1.58 2.34
CA ILE A 21 2.68 -0.21 2.67
C ILE A 21 1.96 0.79 1.76
N PHE A 22 1.89 0.50 0.46
CA PHE A 22 1.17 1.35 -0.49
C PHE A 22 -0.33 1.41 -0.17
N THR A 23 -0.97 0.26 0.06
CA THR A 23 -2.39 0.21 0.42
C THR A 23 -2.67 0.89 1.76
N ALA A 24 -1.83 0.67 2.78
CA ALA A 24 -1.97 1.30 4.09
C ALA A 24 -1.81 2.82 3.98
N GLY A 25 -0.79 3.30 3.26
CA GLY A 25 -0.60 4.72 2.99
C GLY A 25 -1.84 5.34 2.34
N LEU A 26 -2.36 4.70 1.28
CA LEU A 26 -3.57 5.15 0.60
C LEU A 26 -4.76 5.28 1.58
N ILE A 27 -5.02 4.25 2.40
CA ILE A 27 -6.12 4.26 3.38
C ILE A 27 -5.92 5.35 4.45
N ILE A 28 -4.70 5.57 4.92
CA ILE A 28 -4.37 6.62 5.90
C ILE A 28 -4.65 8.00 5.31
N GLU A 29 -4.22 8.24 4.08
CA GLU A 29 -4.43 9.52 3.39
C GLU A 29 -5.92 9.78 3.15
N ILE A 30 -6.70 8.77 2.75
CA ILE A 30 -8.16 8.89 2.61
C ILE A 30 -8.79 9.30 3.94
N ASN A 31 -8.48 8.61 5.04
CA ASN A 31 -9.06 8.92 6.35
C ASN A 31 -8.55 10.25 6.92
N ARG A 32 -7.38 10.75 6.48
CA ARG A 32 -6.89 12.08 6.86
C ARG A 32 -7.66 13.20 6.16
N PHE A 33 -7.98 13.04 4.87
CA PHE A 33 -8.73 14.05 4.11
C PHE A 33 -10.24 13.99 4.36
N PHE A 34 -10.78 12.80 4.58
CA PHE A 34 -12.20 12.56 4.85
C PHE A 34 -12.35 11.77 6.16
N PRO A 35 -12.21 12.43 7.32
CA PRO A 35 -12.36 11.76 8.59
C PRO A 35 -13.82 11.34 8.83
N ASP A 36 -13.99 10.25 9.58
CA ASP A 36 -15.27 9.84 10.18
C ASP A 36 -16.41 9.53 9.19
N VAL A 37 -16.10 8.89 8.05
CA VAL A 37 -17.10 8.39 7.09
C VAL A 37 -17.74 7.10 7.61
N LEU A 38 -18.86 7.21 8.32
CA LEU A 38 -19.63 6.07 8.83
C LEU A 38 -20.53 5.43 7.76
N TYR A 39 -21.11 6.25 6.88
CA TYR A 39 -21.94 5.79 5.76
C TYR A 39 -21.90 6.82 4.62
N PHE A 40 -22.17 6.36 3.40
CA PHE A 40 -22.39 7.26 2.26
C PHE A 40 -23.81 7.82 2.31
N TYR A 41 -23.96 9.14 2.24
CA TYR A 41 -25.25 9.83 2.30
C TYR A 41 -26.09 9.74 1.00
N LEU A 42 -25.63 8.98 -0.01
CA LEU A 42 -26.34 8.85 -1.29
C LEU A 42 -27.64 8.04 -1.14
#